data_AF-A0A6I1JMD4-F1
#
_entry.id   AF-A0A6I1JMD4-F1
#
_cell.length_a   1.000
_cell.length_b   1.000
_cell.length_c   1.000
_cell.angle_alpha   90.00
_cell.angle_beta   90.00
_cell.angle_gamma   90.00
#
_symmetry.space_group_name_H-M   'P 1'
#
loop_
_entity.id
_entity.type
_entity.pdbx_description
1 polymer ?
#
loop_
_entity_poly.entity_id
_entity_poly.type
_entity_poly.pdbx_seq_one_letter_code
_entity_poly.pdbx_strand_id
1 'polypeptide(L)'
;MSEDDKPAIPLDAVMQVCGMALNRLNEIIQSEIEKDRARLAAGIDVFEEVWLRAYWNRYVKVMLRASTSMAEYETDAGKLNLVEDVYGEELGLRRPLVADDVKRHAEFFKEKIAHEYIKQIETLIAKHEISSPVEQLFIVQWRYLDASRRYKLTLSPQEMVETEAGRFTVDFVVRSPDREPVAIEIDGHDFHEKTKEQVASDKRRERAIVKKGFKLLRFTGSEITRNPRACVADVVELAIGAPMK
;
A
#
# COMPACT_ATOMS: atom_id res chain seq x y z
N MET A 1 -13.39 -17.96 42.67
CA MET A 1 -12.50 -16.86 42.26
C MET A 1 -12.45 -16.90 40.74
N SER A 2 -12.98 -15.87 40.08
CA SER A 2 -12.99 -15.75 38.63
C SER A 2 -11.57 -15.57 38.09
N GLU A 3 -11.34 -15.94 36.83
CA GLU A 3 -10.05 -15.76 36.14
C GLU A 3 -9.59 -14.29 36.04
N ASP A 4 -10.48 -13.34 36.34
CA ASP A 4 -10.24 -11.89 36.28
C ASP A 4 -9.56 -11.29 37.53
N ASP A 5 -9.21 -12.11 38.53
CA ASP A 5 -8.67 -11.64 39.83
C ASP A 5 -7.14 -11.82 39.96
N LYS A 6 -6.42 -11.99 38.85
CA LYS A 6 -4.95 -12.04 38.88
C LYS A 6 -4.38 -10.62 38.93
N PRO A 7 -3.48 -10.30 39.88
CA PRO A 7 -2.85 -8.99 39.93
C PRO A 7 -2.08 -8.77 38.62
N ALA A 8 -2.41 -7.68 37.92
CA ALA A 8 -1.65 -7.24 36.76
C ALA A 8 -0.19 -7.06 37.18
N ILE A 9 0.73 -7.74 36.49
CA ILE A 9 2.16 -7.61 36.76
C ILE A 9 2.56 -6.17 36.44
N PRO A 10 3.16 -5.43 37.39
CA PRO A 10 3.59 -4.05 37.15
C PRO A 10 4.54 -3.96 35.94
N LEU A 11 4.34 -2.95 35.08
CA LEU A 11 5.09 -2.77 33.83
C LEU A 11 6.60 -2.65 34.08
N ASP A 12 7.00 -2.05 35.20
CA ASP A 12 8.39 -1.96 35.66
C ASP A 12 8.99 -3.35 35.97
N ALA A 13 8.23 -4.24 36.60
CA ALA A 13 8.65 -5.62 36.84
C ALA A 13 8.80 -6.41 35.52
N VAL A 14 7.89 -6.21 34.56
CA VAL A 14 8.00 -6.79 33.21
C VAL A 14 9.26 -6.26 32.50
N MET A 15 9.48 -4.95 32.51
CA MET A 15 10.65 -4.33 31.89
C MET A 15 11.97 -4.76 32.54
N GLN A 16 12.00 -4.98 33.85
CA GLN A 16 13.17 -5.49 34.55
C GLN A 16 13.49 -6.94 34.15
N VAL A 17 12.48 -7.79 34.03
CA VAL A 17 12.64 -9.18 33.55
C VAL A 17 13.10 -9.20 32.09
N CYS A 18 12.49 -8.39 31.23
CA CYS A 18 12.94 -8.22 29.84
C CYS A 18 14.39 -7.73 29.77
N GLY A 19 14.79 -6.78 30.61
CA GLY A 19 16.17 -6.30 30.69
C GLY A 19 17.16 -7.39 31.09
N MET A 20 16.82 -8.22 32.08
CA MET A 20 17.64 -9.37 32.48
C MET A 20 17.73 -10.44 31.38
N ALA A 21 16.62 -10.73 30.70
CA ALA A 21 16.58 -11.68 29.60
C ALA A 21 17.43 -11.20 28.41
N LEU A 22 17.34 -9.92 28.05
CA LEU A 22 18.15 -9.30 27.00
C LEU A 22 19.65 -9.33 27.35
N ASN A 23 20.02 -9.05 28.60
CA ASN A 23 21.40 -9.15 29.05
C ASN A 23 21.92 -10.59 28.93
N ARG A 24 21.12 -11.57 29.35
CA ARG A 24 21.50 -12.99 29.26
C ARG A 24 21.61 -13.48 27.81
N LEU A 25 20.69 -13.06 26.94
CA LEU A 25 20.77 -13.34 25.51
C LEU A 25 22.02 -12.73 24.90
N ASN A 26 22.37 -11.49 25.28
CA ASN A 26 23.59 -10.85 24.84
C ASN A 26 24.84 -11.64 25.29
N GLU A 27 24.91 -12.10 26.54
CA GLU A 27 26.02 -12.96 27.02
C GLU A 27 26.15 -14.26 26.21
N ILE A 28 25.03 -14.92 25.92
CA ILE A 28 25.03 -16.17 25.13
C ILE A 28 25.52 -15.90 23.71
N ILE A 29 25.00 -14.85 23.07
CA ILE A 29 25.41 -14.46 21.71
C ILE A 29 26.92 -14.14 21.68
N GLN A 30 27.42 -13.35 22.64
CA GLN A 30 28.84 -13.05 22.75
C GLN A 30 29.68 -14.32 22.94
N SER A 31 29.21 -15.27 23.75
CA SER A 31 29.89 -16.55 23.95
C SER A 31 29.94 -17.39 22.68
N GLU A 32 28.85 -17.48 21.91
CA GLU A 32 28.82 -18.22 20.65
C GLU A 32 29.70 -17.55 19.58
N ILE A 33 29.70 -16.21 19.51
CA ILE A 33 30.61 -15.46 18.62
C ILE A 33 32.06 -15.79 18.94
N GLU A 34 32.44 -15.79 20.23
CA GLU A 34 33.84 -16.05 20.60
C GLU A 34 34.24 -17.50 20.34
N LYS A 35 33.33 -18.47 20.52
CA LYS A 35 33.56 -19.87 20.13
C LYS A 35 33.80 -20.02 18.64
N ASP A 36 32.95 -19.40 17.81
CA ASP A 36 33.09 -19.47 16.35
C ASP A 36 34.32 -18.70 15.85
N ARG A 37 34.69 -17.61 16.52
CA ARG A 37 35.94 -16.89 16.28
C ARG A 37 37.16 -17.75 16.59
N ALA A 38 37.13 -18.49 17.70
CA ALA A 38 38.19 -19.43 18.04
C ALA A 38 38.27 -20.60 17.05
N ARG A 39 37.13 -21.10 16.56
CA ARG A 39 37.07 -22.12 15.49
C ARG A 39 37.72 -21.61 14.20
N LEU A 40 37.36 -20.40 13.75
CA LEU A 40 37.98 -19.77 12.58
C LEU A 40 39.50 -19.62 12.75
N ALA A 41 39.97 -19.23 13.93
CA ALA A 41 41.39 -19.10 14.24
C ALA A 41 42.13 -20.46 14.26
N ALA A 42 41.44 -21.55 14.57
CA ALA A 42 41.99 -22.91 14.57
C ALA A 42 42.12 -23.53 13.17
N GLY A 43 41.55 -22.88 12.13
CA GLY A 43 41.56 -23.34 10.76
C GLY A 43 40.44 -24.34 10.48
N ILE A 44 39.38 -23.86 9.84
CA ILE A 44 38.23 -24.65 9.38
C ILE A 44 38.23 -24.77 7.85
N ASP A 45 37.44 -25.70 7.32
CA ASP A 45 37.32 -25.86 5.87
C ASP A 45 36.46 -24.77 5.22
N VAL A 46 36.56 -24.68 3.89
CA VAL A 46 35.87 -23.64 3.09
C VAL A 46 34.34 -23.73 3.16
N PHE A 47 33.77 -24.92 3.34
CA PHE A 47 32.31 -25.09 3.45
C PHE A 47 31.82 -24.66 4.83
N GLU A 48 32.58 -24.96 5.87
CA GLU A 48 32.30 -24.55 7.24
C GLU A 48 32.41 -23.03 7.39
N GLU A 49 33.40 -22.41 6.73
CA GLU A 49 33.53 -20.95 6.67
C GLU A 49 32.33 -20.28 5.97
N VAL A 50 31.90 -20.82 4.82
CA VAL A 50 30.72 -20.33 4.10
C VAL A 50 29.43 -20.50 4.92
N TRP A 51 29.30 -21.63 5.62
CA TRP A 51 28.16 -21.90 6.51
C TRP A 51 28.11 -20.91 7.67
N LEU A 52 29.22 -20.67 8.36
CA LEU A 52 29.29 -19.71 9.47
C LEU A 52 28.93 -18.28 9.00
N ARG A 53 29.42 -17.87 7.83
CA ARG A 53 29.06 -16.58 7.22
C ARG A 53 27.56 -16.49 6.94
N ALA A 54 26.93 -17.56 6.43
CA ALA A 54 25.50 -17.56 6.15
C ALA A 54 24.66 -17.56 7.44
N TYR A 55 25.07 -18.35 8.43
CA TYR A 55 24.44 -18.45 9.74
C TYR A 55 24.38 -17.09 10.45
N TRP A 56 25.54 -16.42 10.61
CA TRP A 56 25.61 -15.12 11.27
C TRP A 56 24.93 -14.01 10.45
N ASN A 57 25.00 -14.04 9.12
CA ASN A 57 24.23 -13.11 8.28
C ASN A 57 22.71 -13.25 8.49
N ARG A 58 22.20 -14.47 8.64
CA ARG A 58 20.77 -14.70 8.94
C ARG A 58 20.43 -14.18 10.34
N TYR A 59 21.25 -14.46 11.33
CA TYR A 59 21.04 -14.04 12.72
C TYR A 59 21.03 -12.51 12.85
N VAL A 60 22.01 -11.82 12.25
CA VAL A 60 22.09 -10.36 12.19
C VAL A 60 20.87 -9.76 11.46
N LYS A 61 20.43 -10.36 10.36
CA LYS A 61 19.23 -9.90 9.63
C LYS A 61 17.95 -10.03 10.48
N VAL A 62 17.81 -11.09 11.27
CA VAL A 62 16.67 -11.26 12.18
C VAL A 62 16.70 -10.18 13.28
N MET A 63 17.86 -9.96 13.90
CA MET A 63 18.00 -8.94 14.95
C MET A 63 17.79 -7.50 14.42
N LEU A 64 18.31 -7.18 13.23
CA LEU A 64 18.12 -5.86 12.60
C LEU A 64 16.71 -5.64 12.06
N ARG A 65 16.00 -6.72 11.68
CA ARG A 65 14.60 -6.63 11.26
C ARG A 65 13.69 -6.22 12.40
N ALA A 66 13.90 -6.71 13.62
CA ALA A 66 13.03 -6.34 14.73
C ALA A 66 13.04 -4.82 15.00
N SER A 67 14.21 -4.16 14.98
CA SER A 67 14.29 -2.71 15.21
C SER A 67 13.77 -1.87 14.05
N THR A 68 14.01 -2.32 12.81
CA THR A 68 13.56 -1.61 11.60
C THR A 68 12.05 -1.79 11.40
N SER A 69 11.53 -3.01 11.61
CA SER A 69 10.10 -3.31 11.47
C SER A 69 9.27 -2.65 12.55
N MET A 70 9.75 -2.44 13.79
CA MET A 70 8.97 -1.68 14.79
C MET A 70 8.64 -0.24 14.36
N ALA A 71 9.49 0.38 13.53
CA ALA A 71 9.26 1.73 13.00
C ALA A 71 8.22 1.75 11.87
N GLU A 72 7.88 0.60 11.28
CA GLU A 72 6.91 0.45 10.20
C GLU A 72 5.46 0.33 10.72
N TYR A 73 5.26 0.16 12.04
CA TYR A 73 3.93 0.08 12.65
C TYR A 73 3.56 1.40 13.34
N GLU A 74 2.38 1.92 13.01
CA GLU A 74 1.87 3.18 13.59
C GLU A 74 1.12 2.97 14.91
N THR A 75 0.57 1.77 15.14
CA THR A 75 -0.25 1.47 16.31
C THR A 75 0.50 0.64 17.36
N ASP A 76 0.19 0.87 18.64
CA ASP A 76 0.79 0.13 19.75
C ASP A 76 0.39 -1.36 19.74
N ALA A 77 -0.80 -1.68 19.22
CA ALA A 77 -1.25 -3.06 19.02
C ALA A 77 -0.42 -3.80 17.97
N GLY A 78 -0.13 -3.16 16.82
CA GLY A 78 0.73 -3.76 15.78
C GLY A 78 2.16 -4.00 16.26
N LYS A 79 2.71 -3.07 17.05
CA LYS A 79 4.02 -3.22 17.69
C LYS A 79 4.05 -4.36 18.71
N LEU A 80 3.04 -4.48 19.56
CA LEU A 80 2.94 -5.56 20.54
C LEU A 80 2.82 -6.94 19.88
N ASN A 81 2.05 -7.04 18.78
CA ASN A 81 1.91 -8.27 18.01
C ASN A 81 3.24 -8.72 17.39
N LEU A 82 4.03 -7.80 16.83
CA LEU A 82 5.37 -8.12 16.31
C LEU A 82 6.29 -8.65 17.43
N VAL A 83 6.23 -8.06 18.62
CA VAL A 83 7.02 -8.51 19.77
C VAL A 83 6.59 -9.90 20.24
N GLU A 84 5.29 -10.18 20.29
CA GLU A 84 4.77 -11.52 20.60
C GLU A 84 5.15 -12.57 19.55
N ASP A 85 5.12 -12.24 18.26
CA ASP A 85 5.44 -13.21 17.20
C ASP A 85 6.94 -13.51 17.12
N VAL A 86 7.80 -12.55 17.48
CA VAL A 86 9.26 -12.70 17.42
C VAL A 86 9.85 -13.23 18.73
N TYR A 87 9.27 -12.87 19.88
CA TYR A 87 9.82 -13.16 21.22
C TYR A 87 8.82 -13.80 22.19
N GLY A 88 7.61 -14.16 21.75
CA GLY A 88 6.53 -14.57 22.65
C GLY A 88 6.84 -15.83 23.46
N GLU A 89 7.56 -16.79 22.86
CA GLU A 89 7.95 -18.01 23.56
C GLU A 89 9.00 -17.75 24.64
N GLU A 90 9.98 -16.88 24.36
CA GLU A 90 11.04 -16.47 25.29
C GLU A 90 10.52 -15.56 26.41
N LEU A 91 9.48 -14.76 26.14
CA LEU A 91 8.85 -13.88 27.12
C LEU A 91 7.74 -14.57 27.94
N GLY A 92 7.48 -15.86 27.72
CA GLY A 92 6.41 -16.60 28.40
C GLY A 92 5.00 -16.11 28.02
N LEU A 93 4.87 -15.40 26.91
CA LEU A 93 3.61 -14.98 26.34
C LEU A 93 2.99 -16.23 25.67
N ARG A 94 1.76 -16.58 26.05
CA ARG A 94 1.09 -17.81 25.56
C ARG A 94 1.14 -17.85 24.04
N ARG A 95 1.59 -18.98 23.45
CA ARG A 95 1.28 -19.29 22.05
C ARG A 95 -0.25 -19.28 21.91
N PRO A 96 -0.81 -18.43 21.03
CA PRO A 96 -2.25 -18.44 20.80
C PRO A 96 -2.68 -19.80 20.26
N LEU A 97 -3.92 -20.20 20.53
CA LEU A 97 -4.50 -21.36 19.86
C LEU A 97 -4.45 -21.13 18.33
N VAL A 98 -4.34 -22.18 17.52
CA VAL A 98 -4.28 -22.04 16.04
C VAL A 98 -5.42 -21.17 15.46
N ALA A 99 -6.58 -21.11 16.13
CA ALA A 99 -7.66 -20.21 15.75
C ALA A 99 -7.34 -18.72 16.01
N ASP A 100 -6.70 -18.41 17.15
CA ASP A 100 -6.20 -17.06 17.46
C ASP A 100 -5.04 -16.70 16.53
N ASP A 101 -4.25 -17.69 16.10
CA ASP A 101 -3.19 -17.55 15.10
C ASP A 101 -3.75 -17.14 13.73
N VAL A 102 -4.85 -17.77 13.27
CA VAL A 102 -5.53 -17.38 12.02
C VAL A 102 -6.07 -15.96 12.11
N LYS A 103 -6.75 -15.59 13.20
CA LYS A 103 -7.28 -14.24 13.38
C LYS A 103 -6.15 -13.21 13.42
N ARG A 104 -5.08 -13.49 14.15
CA ARG A 104 -3.88 -12.65 14.23
C ARG A 104 -3.25 -12.45 12.86
N HIS A 105 -3.02 -13.53 12.11
CA HIS A 105 -2.48 -13.45 10.76
C HIS A 105 -3.41 -12.70 9.80
N ALA A 106 -4.73 -12.89 9.91
CA ALA A 106 -5.70 -12.16 9.09
C ALA A 106 -5.66 -10.66 9.39
N GLU A 107 -5.55 -10.26 10.65
CA GLU A 107 -5.39 -8.86 11.05
C GLU A 107 -4.06 -8.28 10.55
N PHE A 108 -2.96 -9.02 10.69
CA PHE A 108 -1.66 -8.64 10.13
C PHE A 108 -1.73 -8.42 8.61
N PHE A 109 -2.33 -9.36 7.87
CA PHE A 109 -2.50 -9.20 6.43
C PHE A 109 -3.47 -8.08 6.07
N LYS A 110 -4.50 -7.82 6.88
CA LYS A 110 -5.42 -6.69 6.69
C LYS A 110 -4.65 -5.37 6.74
N GLU A 111 -3.83 -5.18 7.78
CA GLU A 111 -3.01 -3.97 7.94
C GLU A 111 -2.00 -3.84 6.81
N LYS A 112 -1.31 -4.93 6.47
CA LYS A 112 -0.33 -4.95 5.38
C LYS A 112 -0.96 -4.63 4.02
N ILE A 113 -2.09 -5.25 3.69
CA ILE A 113 -2.83 -5.01 2.45
C ILE A 113 -3.32 -3.56 2.39
N ALA A 114 -3.85 -3.03 3.50
CA ALA A 114 -4.30 -1.64 3.58
C ALA A 114 -3.13 -0.66 3.36
N HIS A 115 -2.01 -0.88 4.04
CA HIS A 115 -0.81 -0.06 3.89
C HIS A 115 -0.26 -0.09 2.45
N GLU A 116 -0.11 -1.29 1.88
CA GLU A 116 0.36 -1.44 0.49
C GLU A 116 -0.60 -0.79 -0.51
N TYR A 117 -1.91 -0.91 -0.29
CA TYR A 117 -2.94 -0.29 -1.12
C TYR A 117 -2.83 1.24 -1.12
N ILE A 118 -2.76 1.86 0.08
CA ILE A 118 -2.63 3.31 0.22
C ILE A 118 -1.34 3.79 -0.42
N LYS A 119 -0.21 3.16 -0.10
CA LYS A 119 1.11 3.51 -0.65
C LYS A 119 1.15 3.47 -2.18
N GLN A 120 0.50 2.48 -2.80
CA GLN A 120 0.41 2.39 -4.26
C GLN A 120 -0.42 3.53 -4.86
N ILE A 121 -1.50 3.95 -4.20
CA ILE A 121 -2.31 5.09 -4.64
C ILE A 121 -1.53 6.39 -4.51
N GLU A 122 -0.90 6.64 -3.35
CA GLU A 122 -0.08 7.84 -3.12
C GLU A 122 1.08 7.93 -4.13
N THR A 123 1.74 6.82 -4.41
CA THR A 123 2.80 6.75 -5.42
C THR A 123 2.28 7.12 -6.81
N LEU A 124 1.09 6.63 -7.18
CA LEU A 124 0.46 6.96 -8.47
C LEU A 124 0.09 8.45 -8.54
N ILE A 125 -0.55 8.98 -7.49
CA ILE A 125 -0.95 10.38 -7.38
C ILE A 125 0.27 11.30 -7.52
N ALA A 126 1.34 11.01 -6.76
CA ALA A 126 2.57 11.79 -6.79
C ALA A 126 3.26 11.71 -8.17
N LYS A 127 3.35 10.50 -8.75
CA LYS A 127 3.97 10.28 -10.06
C LYS A 127 3.31 11.09 -11.18
N HIS A 128 1.99 11.26 -11.12
CA HIS A 128 1.20 11.94 -12.14
C HIS A 128 0.76 13.35 -11.71
N GLU A 129 1.29 13.89 -10.61
CA GLU A 129 1.01 15.26 -10.12
C GLU A 129 -0.49 15.57 -9.94
N ILE A 130 -1.27 14.58 -9.49
CA ILE A 130 -2.73 14.68 -9.40
C ILE A 130 -3.13 15.43 -8.12
N SER A 131 -3.35 16.73 -8.24
CA SER A 131 -3.61 17.61 -7.09
C SER A 131 -5.09 17.71 -6.69
N SER A 132 -6.02 17.44 -7.61
CA SER A 132 -7.47 17.57 -7.39
C SER A 132 -8.02 16.42 -6.53
N PRO A 133 -8.66 16.69 -5.37
CA PRO A 133 -9.19 15.64 -4.50
C PRO A 133 -10.23 14.74 -5.16
N VAL A 134 -11.03 15.27 -6.08
CA VAL A 134 -12.04 14.49 -6.80
C VAL A 134 -11.41 13.55 -7.83
N GLU A 135 -10.32 13.96 -8.48
CA GLU A 135 -9.54 13.06 -9.34
C GLU A 135 -8.84 11.96 -8.54
N GLN A 136 -8.31 12.29 -7.36
CA GLN A 136 -7.74 11.31 -6.43
C GLN A 136 -8.81 10.28 -6.00
N LEU A 137 -10.02 10.74 -5.66
CA LEU A 137 -11.13 9.86 -5.29
C LEU A 137 -11.53 8.92 -6.45
N PHE A 138 -11.49 9.41 -7.68
CA PHE A 138 -11.73 8.57 -8.87
C PHE A 138 -10.69 7.43 -8.97
N ILE A 139 -9.40 7.73 -8.77
CA ILE A 139 -8.33 6.71 -8.76
C ILE A 139 -8.55 5.69 -7.66
N VAL A 140 -8.85 6.15 -6.43
CA VAL A 140 -9.11 5.26 -5.29
C VAL A 140 -10.23 4.28 -5.67
N GLN A 141 -11.33 4.78 -6.23
CA GLN A 141 -12.44 3.93 -6.65
C GLN A 141 -12.07 2.98 -7.80
N TRP A 142 -11.36 3.46 -8.82
CA TRP A 142 -10.90 2.66 -9.96
C TRP A 142 -10.03 1.48 -9.51
N ARG A 143 -9.11 1.74 -8.58
CA ARG A 143 -8.18 0.74 -8.01
C ARG A 143 -8.92 -0.23 -7.10
N TYR A 144 -9.83 0.24 -6.26
CA TYR A 144 -10.67 -0.61 -5.42
C TYR A 144 -11.48 -1.63 -6.24
N LEU A 145 -12.02 -1.21 -7.39
CA LEU A 145 -12.77 -2.11 -8.29
C LEU A 145 -11.86 -3.00 -9.15
N ASP A 146 -10.55 -2.79 -9.08
CA ASP A 146 -9.56 -3.48 -9.90
C ASP A 146 -9.92 -3.44 -11.40
N ALA A 147 -10.47 -2.31 -11.84
CA ALA A 147 -11.11 -2.17 -13.15
C ALA A 147 -10.13 -2.46 -14.30
N SER A 148 -8.88 -2.01 -14.16
CA SER A 148 -7.82 -2.29 -15.13
C SER A 148 -7.61 -3.79 -15.36
N ARG A 149 -7.48 -4.59 -14.30
CA ARG A 149 -7.27 -6.03 -14.46
C ARG A 149 -8.54 -6.75 -14.87
N ARG A 150 -9.67 -6.44 -14.22
CA ARG A 150 -10.96 -7.10 -14.43
C ARG A 150 -11.47 -6.94 -15.87
N TYR A 151 -11.25 -5.76 -16.46
CA TYR A 151 -11.76 -5.42 -17.79
C TYR A 151 -10.67 -5.27 -18.85
N LYS A 152 -9.41 -5.62 -18.53
CA LYS A 152 -8.24 -5.48 -19.41
C LYS A 152 -8.08 -4.05 -19.95
N LEU A 153 -8.25 -3.07 -19.06
CA LEU A 153 -8.18 -1.64 -19.37
C LEU A 153 -6.87 -1.03 -18.88
N THR A 154 -6.31 -0.10 -19.63
CA THR A 154 -5.20 0.75 -19.19
C THR A 154 -5.72 2.13 -18.82
N LEU A 155 -5.49 2.56 -17.58
CA LEU A 155 -5.75 3.92 -17.11
C LEU A 155 -4.46 4.73 -17.19
N SER A 156 -4.49 5.84 -17.91
CA SER A 156 -3.40 6.81 -18.05
C SER A 156 -3.82 8.15 -17.45
N PRO A 157 -3.37 8.48 -16.23
CA PRO A 157 -3.65 9.79 -15.63
C PRO A 157 -2.83 10.91 -16.26
N GLN A 158 -3.44 12.10 -16.32
CA GLN A 158 -2.81 13.36 -16.76
C GLN A 158 -2.12 13.23 -18.12
N GLU A 159 -2.82 12.61 -19.09
CA GLU A 159 -2.25 12.32 -20.39
C GLU A 159 -2.37 13.51 -21.35
N MET A 160 -1.24 13.88 -21.95
CA MET A 160 -1.19 14.90 -23.00
C MET A 160 -1.68 14.33 -24.34
N VAL A 161 -2.80 14.86 -24.83
CA VAL A 161 -3.38 14.52 -26.14
C VAL A 161 -3.06 15.62 -27.14
N GLU A 162 -2.40 15.26 -28.25
CA GLU A 162 -2.09 16.16 -29.35
C GLU A 162 -3.19 16.12 -30.44
N THR A 163 -3.80 17.27 -30.70
CA THR A 163 -4.92 17.45 -31.64
C THR A 163 -4.62 18.54 -32.66
N GLU A 164 -5.48 18.67 -33.68
CA GLU A 164 -5.41 19.78 -34.64
C GLU A 164 -5.55 21.17 -34.00
N ALA A 165 -6.18 21.25 -32.82
CA ALA A 165 -6.41 22.51 -32.11
C ALA A 165 -5.35 22.81 -31.03
N GLY A 166 -4.34 21.94 -30.89
CA GLY A 166 -3.28 22.06 -29.89
C GLY A 166 -3.13 20.83 -29.00
N ARG A 167 -2.31 20.97 -27.96
CA ARG A 167 -2.03 19.95 -26.95
C ARG A 167 -2.87 20.21 -25.71
N PHE A 168 -3.56 19.19 -25.23
CA PHE A 168 -4.43 19.27 -24.06
C PHE A 168 -4.11 18.12 -23.10
N THR A 169 -3.95 18.42 -21.82
CA THR A 169 -3.82 17.39 -20.78
C THR A 169 -5.21 17.00 -20.30
N VAL A 170 -5.57 15.75 -20.52
CA VAL A 170 -6.84 15.15 -20.06
C VAL A 170 -6.59 14.48 -18.72
N ASP A 171 -7.52 14.63 -17.78
CA ASP A 171 -7.35 14.11 -16.41
C ASP A 171 -7.10 12.60 -16.42
N PHE A 172 -7.85 11.86 -17.23
CA PHE A 172 -7.58 10.43 -17.47
C PHE A 172 -7.90 10.01 -18.90
N VAL A 173 -7.12 9.06 -19.40
CA VAL A 173 -7.44 8.29 -20.61
C VAL A 173 -7.55 6.82 -20.27
N VAL A 174 -8.65 6.19 -20.67
CA VAL A 174 -8.85 4.73 -20.56
C VAL A 174 -8.77 4.10 -21.93
N ARG A 175 -7.90 3.09 -22.08
CA ARG A 175 -7.75 2.31 -23.31
C ARG A 175 -8.21 0.88 -23.11
N SER A 176 -8.97 0.39 -24.08
CA SER A 176 -9.21 -1.04 -24.29
C SER A 176 -8.42 -1.50 -25.52
N PRO A 177 -8.15 -2.81 -25.67
CA PRO A 177 -7.40 -3.32 -26.82
C PRO A 177 -8.08 -3.08 -28.18
N ASP A 178 -9.41 -3.12 -28.20
CA ASP A 178 -10.19 -3.25 -29.44
C ASP A 178 -11.19 -2.10 -29.67
N ARG A 179 -11.14 -1.02 -28.87
CA ARG A 179 -12.08 0.11 -28.98
C ARG A 179 -11.38 1.45 -28.85
N GLU A 180 -12.12 2.48 -29.25
CA GLU A 180 -11.71 3.88 -29.14
C GLU A 180 -11.36 4.24 -27.68
N PRO A 181 -10.28 5.00 -27.44
CA PRO A 181 -9.93 5.44 -26.09
C PRO A 181 -11.01 6.36 -25.52
N VAL A 182 -11.24 6.26 -24.22
CA VAL A 182 -12.15 7.13 -23.48
C VAL A 182 -11.33 8.18 -22.74
N ALA A 183 -11.47 9.44 -23.14
CA ALA A 183 -11.00 10.61 -22.40
C ALA A 183 -12.01 10.95 -21.28
N ILE A 184 -11.51 11.26 -20.09
CA ILE A 184 -12.31 11.59 -18.91
C ILE A 184 -11.85 12.94 -18.38
N GLU A 185 -12.80 13.84 -18.18
CA GLU A 185 -12.59 15.15 -17.55
C GLU A 185 -13.42 15.23 -16.26
N ILE A 186 -12.83 15.70 -15.17
CA ILE A 186 -13.48 15.85 -13.88
C ILE A 186 -13.42 17.33 -13.48
N ASP A 187 -14.58 17.97 -13.46
CA ASP A 187 -14.67 19.37 -13.07
C ASP A 187 -14.56 19.50 -11.54
N GLY A 188 -13.34 19.81 -11.07
CA GLY A 188 -13.05 20.08 -9.66
C GLY A 188 -13.46 21.49 -9.20
N HIS A 189 -13.99 22.33 -10.10
CA HIS A 189 -14.38 23.71 -9.78
C HIS A 189 -15.85 23.79 -9.38
N ASP A 190 -16.12 23.42 -8.13
CA ASP A 190 -17.28 23.96 -7.45
C ASP A 190 -17.06 25.49 -7.26
N PHE A 191 -17.94 26.31 -7.84
CA PHE A 191 -18.13 27.75 -7.54
C PHE A 191 -17.44 28.86 -8.36
N HIS A 192 -17.22 28.71 -9.67
CA HIS A 192 -17.12 29.91 -10.53
C HIS A 192 -18.00 29.81 -11.78
N GLU A 193 -18.79 30.87 -12.03
CA GLU A 193 -19.46 31.05 -13.32
C GLU A 193 -18.40 31.10 -14.42
N LYS A 194 -18.42 30.11 -15.32
CA LYS A 194 -17.56 30.12 -16.50
C LYS A 194 -17.99 31.26 -17.42
N THR A 195 -17.03 32.04 -17.89
CA THR A 195 -17.30 33.06 -18.92
C THR A 195 -17.70 32.42 -20.24
N LYS A 196 -18.37 33.17 -21.12
CA LYS A 196 -18.75 32.67 -22.46
C LYS A 196 -17.53 32.22 -23.26
N GLU A 197 -16.40 32.91 -23.09
CA GLU A 197 -15.12 32.62 -23.74
C GLU A 197 -14.53 31.31 -23.23
N GLN A 198 -14.58 31.05 -21.92
CA GLN A 198 -14.15 29.79 -21.33
C GLN A 198 -15.01 28.63 -21.84
N VAL A 199 -16.34 28.78 -21.85
CA VAL A 199 -17.27 27.78 -22.40
C VAL A 199 -16.99 27.50 -23.88
N ALA A 200 -16.72 28.53 -24.68
CA ALA A 200 -16.40 28.37 -26.10
C ALA A 200 -15.05 27.65 -26.30
N SER A 201 -14.05 27.97 -25.48
CA SER A 201 -12.74 27.31 -25.50
C SER A 201 -12.83 25.83 -25.10
N ASP A 202 -13.54 25.52 -24.01
CA ASP A 202 -13.78 24.15 -23.56
C ASP A 202 -14.45 23.33 -24.65
N LYS A 203 -15.54 23.85 -25.26
CA LYS A 203 -16.22 23.17 -26.37
C LYS A 203 -15.32 22.97 -27.59
N ARG A 204 -14.38 23.88 -27.87
CA ARG A 204 -13.41 23.72 -28.97
C ARG A 204 -12.41 22.60 -28.64
N ARG A 205 -11.90 22.56 -27.42
CA ARG A 205 -11.03 21.49 -26.91
C ARG A 205 -11.72 20.13 -27.00
N GLU A 206 -12.94 20.02 -26.49
CA GLU A 206 -13.73 18.77 -26.51
C GLU A 206 -13.94 18.26 -27.94
N ARG A 207 -14.33 19.14 -28.87
CA ARG A 207 -14.47 18.77 -30.29
C ARG A 207 -13.16 18.27 -30.90
N ALA A 208 -12.03 18.87 -30.55
CA ALA A 208 -10.73 18.46 -31.06
C ALA A 208 -10.32 17.08 -30.54
N ILE A 209 -10.58 16.79 -29.27
CA ILE A 209 -10.34 15.47 -28.65
C ILE A 209 -11.23 14.41 -29.31
N VAL A 210 -12.52 14.69 -29.49
CA VAL A 210 -13.44 13.75 -30.14
C VAL A 210 -13.05 13.48 -31.59
N LYS A 211 -12.71 14.52 -32.36
CA LYS A 211 -12.23 14.38 -33.75
C LYS A 211 -10.94 13.55 -33.87
N LYS A 212 -10.11 13.53 -32.81
CA LYS A 212 -8.89 12.71 -32.75
C LYS A 212 -9.21 11.21 -32.57
N GLY A 213 -10.46 10.86 -32.30
CA GLY A 213 -10.93 9.47 -32.16
C GLY A 213 -11.17 9.03 -30.72
N PHE A 214 -11.25 9.97 -29.78
CA PHE A 214 -11.60 9.67 -28.38
C PHE A 214 -13.11 9.73 -28.17
N LYS A 215 -13.64 8.84 -27.34
CA LYS A 215 -14.89 9.12 -26.63
C LYS A 215 -14.58 10.07 -25.48
N LEU A 216 -15.51 10.93 -25.11
CA LEU A 216 -15.33 11.88 -24.02
C LEU A 216 -16.45 11.69 -22.99
N LEU A 217 -16.06 11.53 -21.73
CA LEU A 217 -16.94 11.62 -20.57
C LEU A 217 -16.49 12.78 -19.68
N ARG A 218 -17.45 13.55 -19.18
CA ARG A 218 -17.20 14.63 -18.23
C ARG A 218 -18.03 14.36 -16.99
N PHE A 219 -17.40 14.46 -15.82
CA PHE A 219 -18.05 14.39 -14.53
C PHE A 219 -17.87 15.71 -13.79
N THR A 220 -18.86 16.10 -13.01
CA THR A 220 -18.71 17.13 -11.98
C THR A 220 -18.08 16.54 -10.72
N GLY A 221 -17.40 17.36 -9.92
CA GLY A 221 -16.91 16.93 -8.60
C GLY A 221 -18.03 16.37 -7.72
N SER A 222 -19.24 16.92 -7.84
CA SER A 222 -20.42 16.43 -7.13
C SER A 222 -20.84 15.01 -7.52
N GLU A 223 -20.67 14.61 -8.79
CA GLU A 223 -20.95 13.24 -9.24
C GLU A 223 -19.95 12.25 -8.66
N ILE A 224 -18.66 12.61 -8.72
CA ILE A 224 -17.58 11.78 -8.20
C ILE A 224 -17.70 11.59 -6.69
N THR A 225 -17.99 12.65 -5.94
CA THR A 225 -18.14 12.57 -4.48
C THR A 225 -19.41 11.82 -4.06
N ARG A 226 -20.51 11.98 -4.79
CA ARG A 226 -21.80 11.33 -4.47
C ARG A 226 -21.78 9.83 -4.75
N ASN A 227 -21.23 9.41 -5.89
CA ASN A 227 -21.21 8.01 -6.28
C ASN A 227 -20.03 7.71 -7.22
N PRO A 228 -18.79 7.62 -6.69
CA PRO A 228 -17.61 7.39 -7.52
C PRO A 228 -17.69 6.05 -8.25
N ARG A 229 -18.34 5.04 -7.64
CA ARG A 229 -18.53 3.72 -8.26
C ARG A 229 -19.35 3.82 -9.54
N ALA A 230 -20.41 4.62 -9.57
CA ALA A 230 -21.22 4.82 -10.77
C ALA A 230 -20.42 5.49 -11.88
N CYS A 231 -19.63 6.52 -11.56
CA CYS A 231 -18.77 7.17 -12.56
C CYS A 231 -17.74 6.21 -13.17
N VAL A 232 -17.11 5.35 -12.34
CA VAL A 232 -16.22 4.30 -12.86
C VAL A 232 -16.99 3.28 -13.71
N ALA A 233 -18.22 2.93 -13.32
CA ALA A 233 -19.07 2.04 -14.11
C ALA A 233 -19.33 2.64 -15.51
N ASP A 234 -19.77 3.89 -15.60
CA ASP A 234 -20.03 4.56 -16.88
C ASP A 234 -18.80 4.55 -17.81
N VAL A 235 -17.62 4.80 -17.23
CA VAL A 235 -16.34 4.74 -17.96
C VAL A 235 -16.04 3.32 -18.46
N VAL A 236 -16.16 2.31 -17.59
CA VAL A 236 -15.89 0.92 -17.94
C VAL A 236 -16.88 0.44 -19.00
N GLU A 237 -18.16 0.73 -18.82
CA GLU A 237 -19.22 0.34 -19.73
C GLU A 237 -19.04 0.96 -21.11
N LEU A 238 -18.62 2.23 -21.18
CA LEU A 238 -18.26 2.86 -22.45
C LEU A 238 -17.01 2.24 -23.06
N ALA A 239 -15.99 1.95 -22.25
CA ALA A 239 -14.71 1.41 -22.69
C ALA A 239 -14.79 -0.04 -23.19
N ILE A 240 -15.74 -0.85 -22.70
CA ILE A 240 -15.94 -2.25 -23.13
C ILE A 240 -17.22 -2.45 -23.96
N GLY A 241 -18.17 -1.52 -23.89
CA GLY A 241 -19.50 -1.57 -24.48
C GLY A 241 -20.41 -2.67 -23.93
N ALA A 242 -20.30 -2.95 -22.64
CA ALA A 242 -21.15 -3.91 -21.92
C ALA A 242 -21.26 -3.48 -20.44
N PRO A 243 -22.36 -3.85 -19.73
CA PRO A 243 -22.55 -3.46 -18.34
C PRO A 243 -21.46 -3.94 -17.39
N MET A 244 -21.11 -3.12 -16.40
CA MET A 244 -20.14 -3.48 -15.36
C MET A 244 -20.79 -4.48 -14.39
N LYS A 245 -20.19 -5.68 -14.25
CA LYS A 245 -20.68 -6.75 -13.37
C LYS A 245 -19.97 -6.79 -12.02
#